data_AF-A0A286HGQ6-F1
#
_entry.id   AF-A0A286HGQ6-F1
#
_cell.length_a   1.000
_cell.length_b   1.000
_cell.length_c   1.000
_cell.angle_alpha   90.00
_cell.angle_beta   90.00
_cell.angle_gamma   90.00
#
_symmetry.space_group_name_H-M   'P 1'
#
loop_
_entity.id
_entity.type
_entity.pdbx_description
1 polymer ?
#
loop_
_entity_poly.entity_id
_entity_poly.type
_entity_poly.pdbx_seq_one_letter_code
_entity_poly.pdbx_strand_id
1 'polypeptide(L)'
;MHHQNAPRESPARGVSLLARALAGKRVAPGYVPGVLRAVLTGTQICSSSDVGEAMGMTLIRLRPQEITPDPEPELGLALTVLRALSEPGDDENPFLIGFLMHGDGLMRLYVQRPDRPGIIGADIRLTNTRTALIASIPALIGEEQHQQPAPDDPHCDLLVDLTDW
;
A
#
# COMPACT_ATOMS: atom_id res chain seq x y z
N MET A 1 52.92 -25.06 -14.40
CA MET A 1 52.27 -23.74 -14.19
C MET A 1 50.83 -23.87 -14.68
N HIS A 2 49.88 -23.91 -13.77
CA HIS A 2 48.46 -24.07 -14.07
C HIS A 2 47.64 -23.02 -13.31
N HIS A 3 46.55 -22.65 -13.96
CA HIS A 3 45.82 -21.40 -13.88
C HIS A 3 44.84 -21.28 -12.69
N GLN A 4 44.51 -20.02 -12.41
CA GLN A 4 43.22 -19.50 -11.93
C GLN A 4 42.75 -19.79 -10.50
N ASN A 5 42.95 -18.76 -9.66
CA ASN A 5 42.03 -18.40 -8.59
C ASN A 5 40.64 -18.08 -9.17
N ALA A 6 39.64 -18.87 -8.83
CA ALA A 6 38.25 -18.48 -8.95
C ALA A 6 37.90 -17.54 -7.77
N PRO A 7 37.17 -16.43 -7.97
CA PRO A 7 36.59 -15.69 -6.87
C PRO A 7 35.50 -16.57 -6.25
N ARG A 8 35.63 -16.88 -4.96
CA ARG A 8 34.51 -17.46 -4.19
C ARG A 8 33.43 -16.40 -4.12
N GLU A 9 32.38 -16.57 -4.92
CA GLU A 9 31.12 -15.85 -4.72
C GLU A 9 30.69 -16.03 -3.26
N SER A 10 30.59 -14.90 -2.56
CA SER A 10 30.04 -14.87 -1.21
C SER A 10 28.57 -15.28 -1.33
N PRO A 11 28.08 -16.28 -0.58
CA PRO A 11 26.66 -16.61 -0.62
C PRO A 11 25.88 -15.36 -0.22
N ALA A 12 24.87 -15.00 -1.01
CA ALA A 12 23.97 -13.90 -0.71
C ALA A 12 23.48 -14.07 0.74
N ARG A 13 24.04 -13.28 1.65
CA ARG A 13 23.63 -13.27 3.06
C ARG A 13 22.25 -12.65 3.07
N GLY A 14 21.23 -13.48 3.02
CA GLY A 14 19.85 -13.06 3.24
C GLY A 14 19.77 -12.36 4.59
N VAL A 15 19.37 -11.09 4.58
CA VAL A 15 19.09 -10.35 5.81
C VAL A 15 17.68 -10.72 6.22
N SER A 16 17.55 -11.44 7.34
CA SER A 16 16.25 -11.73 7.92
C SER A 16 15.96 -10.69 8.99
N LEU A 17 15.01 -9.79 8.69
CA LEU A 17 14.59 -8.77 9.64
C LEU A 17 13.42 -9.31 10.47
N LEU A 18 13.70 -9.71 11.71
CA LEU A 18 12.66 -10.08 12.65
C LEU A 18 12.39 -8.87 13.57
N ALA A 19 11.34 -8.11 13.27
CA ALA A 19 10.88 -7.05 14.15
C ALA A 19 10.22 -7.63 15.41
N ARG A 20 11.03 -8.10 16.37
CA ARG A 20 10.57 -8.41 17.73
C ARG A 20 10.86 -7.23 18.63
N ALA A 21 9.82 -6.55 19.10
CA ALA A 21 9.95 -5.63 20.21
C ALA A 21 10.55 -6.35 21.42
N LEU A 22 11.73 -5.91 21.85
CA LEU A 22 12.29 -6.29 23.13
C LEU A 22 11.32 -5.77 24.21
N ALA A 23 10.90 -6.64 25.12
CA ALA A 23 9.89 -6.43 26.18
C ALA A 23 8.39 -6.56 25.81
N GLY A 24 8.02 -7.52 24.95
CA GLY A 24 6.65 -8.10 24.97
C GLY A 24 5.51 -7.24 24.40
N LYS A 25 5.79 -6.01 23.94
CA LYS A 25 4.82 -5.17 23.23
C LYS A 25 4.83 -5.48 21.74
N ARG A 26 3.87 -6.25 21.26
CA ARG A 26 3.73 -6.57 19.83
C ARG A 26 3.52 -5.27 19.04
N VAL A 27 4.23 -5.11 17.92
CA VAL A 27 3.91 -4.06 16.94
C VAL A 27 2.59 -4.45 16.29
N ALA A 28 1.62 -3.53 16.28
CA ALA A 28 0.38 -3.80 15.56
C ALA A 28 0.70 -3.97 14.07
N PRO A 29 0.14 -4.98 13.37
CA PRO A 29 0.55 -5.33 12.01
C PRO A 29 0.61 -4.15 11.03
N GLY A 30 -0.31 -3.19 11.15
CA GLY A 30 -0.35 -2.00 10.30
C GLY A 30 0.87 -1.07 10.40
N TYR A 31 1.66 -1.15 11.48
CA TYR A 31 2.88 -0.33 11.64
C TYR A 31 4.15 -1.00 11.10
N VAL A 32 4.09 -2.30 10.79
CA VAL A 32 5.27 -3.05 10.33
C VAL A 32 5.86 -2.44 9.03
N PRO A 33 5.07 -2.11 8.00
CA PRO A 33 5.62 -1.49 6.78
C PRO A 33 6.34 -0.16 7.05
N GLY A 34 5.77 0.70 7.89
CA GLY A 34 6.40 1.98 8.25
C GLY A 34 7.69 1.81 9.05
N VAL A 35 7.74 0.84 9.96
CA VAL A 35 8.99 0.48 10.67
C VAL A 35 10.03 -0.04 9.67
N LEU A 36 9.65 -0.95 8.77
CA LEU A 36 10.57 -1.48 7.75
C LEU A 36 11.12 -0.38 6.84
N ARG A 37 10.26 0.53 6.38
CA ARG A 37 10.69 1.67 5.55
C ARG A 37 11.67 2.55 6.31
N ALA A 38 11.37 2.95 7.55
CA ALA A 38 12.28 3.73 8.38
C ALA A 38 13.65 3.04 8.59
N VAL A 39 13.67 1.71 8.69
CA VAL A 39 14.92 0.94 8.82
C VAL A 39 15.69 0.87 7.50
N LEU A 40 15.00 0.66 6.37
CA LEU A 40 15.64 0.47 5.07
C LEU A 40 16.12 1.77 4.43
N THR A 41 15.46 2.89 4.71
CA THR A 41 15.83 4.21 4.15
C THR A 41 16.78 4.99 5.06
N GLY A 42 16.87 4.63 6.34
CA GLY A 42 17.75 5.27 7.32
C GLY A 42 19.11 4.59 7.49
N THR A 43 20.11 5.34 7.96
CA THR A 43 21.38 4.77 8.43
C THR A 43 21.16 4.17 9.82
N GLN A 44 20.89 2.87 9.88
CA GLN A 44 20.61 2.19 11.15
C GLN A 44 21.91 1.84 11.88
N ILE A 45 22.24 2.58 12.94
CA ILE A 45 23.30 2.21 13.88
C ILE A 45 22.72 1.19 14.85
N CYS A 46 22.95 -0.10 14.59
CA CYS A 46 22.56 -1.18 15.48
C CYS A 46 23.65 -1.42 16.54
N SER A 47 23.26 -1.61 17.80
CA SER A 47 24.19 -2.11 18.82
C SER A 47 24.59 -3.56 18.48
N SER A 48 25.81 -3.96 18.83
CA SER A 48 26.26 -5.35 18.67
C SER A 48 25.37 -6.34 19.44
N SER A 49 24.71 -5.90 20.51
CA SER A 49 23.74 -6.69 21.27
C SER A 49 22.44 -6.99 20.50
N ASP A 50 22.14 -6.20 19.47
CA ASP A 50 20.93 -6.31 18.67
C ASP A 50 21.15 -7.13 17.40
N VAL A 51 22.41 -7.47 17.09
CA VAL A 51 22.79 -8.30 15.95
C VAL A 51 23.08 -9.72 16.43
N GLY A 52 22.44 -10.70 15.80
CA GLY A 52 22.68 -12.10 16.07
C GLY A 52 22.63 -12.93 14.80
N GLU A 53 22.63 -14.25 14.97
CA GLU A 53 22.47 -15.21 13.89
C GLU A 53 21.32 -16.15 14.24
N ALA A 54 20.47 -16.44 13.26
CA ALA A 54 19.39 -17.41 13.38
C ALA A 54 19.28 -18.19 12.07
N MET A 55 19.32 -19.52 12.15
CA MET A 55 19.23 -20.39 10.97
C MET A 55 20.25 -20.05 9.86
N GLY A 56 21.47 -19.65 10.24
CA GLY A 56 22.51 -19.25 9.27
C GLY A 56 22.32 -17.87 8.63
N MET A 57 21.31 -17.10 9.07
CA MET A 57 21.01 -15.76 8.58
C MET A 57 21.33 -14.71 9.64
N THR A 58 21.79 -13.53 9.20
CA THR A 58 21.92 -12.37 10.08
C THR A 58 20.54 -11.95 10.57
N LEU A 59 20.39 -11.90 11.89
CA LEU A 59 19.20 -11.46 12.60
C LEU A 59 19.47 -10.07 13.20
N ILE A 60 18.71 -9.07 12.78
CA ILE A 60 18.74 -7.74 13.38
C ILE A 60 17.47 -7.57 14.22
N ARG A 61 17.64 -7.38 15.53
CA ARG A 61 16.54 -7.13 16.47
C ARG A 61 16.23 -5.64 16.48
N LEU A 62 15.06 -5.30 15.97
CA LEU A 62 14.60 -3.91 16.03
C LEU A 62 14.00 -3.59 17.40
N ARG A 63 14.12 -2.32 17.80
CA ARG A 63 13.45 -1.74 18.97
C ARG A 63 12.36 -0.79 18.47
N PRO A 64 11.12 -1.26 18.23
CA PRO A 64 10.10 -0.45 17.57
C PRO A 64 9.71 0.79 18.37
N GLN A 65 9.94 0.81 19.68
CA GLN A 65 9.72 1.98 20.53
C GLN A 65 10.70 3.13 20.26
N GLU A 66 11.86 2.81 19.67
CA GLU A 66 12.91 3.76 19.32
C GLU A 66 12.84 4.16 17.83
N ILE A 67 11.94 3.55 17.05
CA ILE A 67 11.78 3.79 15.62
C ILE A 67 10.48 4.56 15.41
N THR A 68 10.59 5.77 14.84
CA THR A 68 9.42 6.47 14.32
C THR A 68 9.02 5.81 13.00
N PRO A 69 7.83 5.20 12.88
CA PRO A 69 7.41 4.60 11.62
C PRO A 69 7.32 5.65 10.53
N ASP A 70 7.87 5.34 9.36
CA ASP A 70 7.76 6.20 8.18
C ASP A 70 6.30 6.15 7.66
N PRO A 71 5.59 7.28 7.50
CA PRO A 71 4.21 7.30 7.03
C PRO A 71 4.09 6.68 5.63
N GLU A 72 2.97 6.01 5.32
CA GLU A 72 2.77 5.41 4.00
C GLU A 72 2.81 6.47 2.89
N PRO A 73 3.64 6.28 1.84
CA PRO A 73 3.66 7.21 0.72
C PRO A 73 2.29 7.20 0.03
N GLU A 74 1.91 8.34 -0.55
CA GLU A 74 0.63 8.50 -1.25
C GLU A 74 0.42 7.42 -2.33
N LEU A 75 1.48 7.08 -3.08
CA LEU A 75 1.44 6.01 -4.07
C LEU A 75 1.16 4.63 -3.45
N GLY A 76 1.68 4.35 -2.25
CA GLY A 76 1.43 3.11 -1.51
C GLY A 76 -0.02 2.99 -1.05
N LEU A 77 -0.60 4.12 -0.59
CA LEU A 77 -2.03 4.22 -0.28
C LEU A 77 -2.89 4.01 -1.52
N ALA A 78 -2.58 4.68 -2.64
CA ALA A 78 -3.28 4.49 -3.91
C ALA A 78 -3.25 3.02 -4.37
N LEU A 79 -2.08 2.38 -4.32
CA LEU A 79 -1.95 0.97 -4.68
C LEU A 79 -2.77 0.04 -3.79
N THR A 80 -2.91 0.38 -2.51
CA THR A 80 -3.74 -0.40 -1.58
C THR A 80 -5.21 -0.31 -1.96
N VAL A 81 -5.71 0.89 -2.31
CA VAL A 81 -7.08 1.08 -2.79
C VAL A 81 -7.32 0.35 -4.11
N LEU A 82 -6.44 0.55 -5.10
CA LEU A 82 -6.57 -0.07 -6.42
C LEU A 82 -6.61 -1.58 -6.31
N ARG A 83 -5.68 -2.19 -5.56
CA ARG A 83 -5.63 -3.65 -5.37
C ARG A 83 -6.87 -4.20 -4.66
N ALA A 84 -7.47 -3.44 -3.77
CA ALA A 84 -8.66 -3.87 -3.05
C ALA A 84 -9.93 -3.81 -3.92
N LEU A 85 -9.94 -2.93 -4.94
CA LEU A 85 -11.04 -2.79 -5.89
C LEU A 85 -10.83 -3.59 -7.19
N SER A 86 -9.61 -4.01 -7.47
CA SER A 86 -9.31 -4.95 -8.56
C SER A 86 -9.60 -6.38 -8.10
N GLU A 87 -10.68 -6.99 -8.59
CA GLU A 87 -10.88 -8.42 -8.45
C GLU A 87 -9.88 -9.19 -9.33
N PRO A 88 -9.28 -10.30 -8.86
CA PRO A 88 -8.32 -11.10 -9.64
C PRO A 88 -8.96 -11.98 -10.72
N GLY A 89 -10.17 -11.66 -11.20
CA GLY A 89 -10.91 -12.43 -12.19
C GLY A 89 -10.71 -11.95 -13.63
N ASP A 90 -10.92 -12.85 -14.59
CA ASP A 90 -11.00 -12.54 -16.03
C ASP A 90 -12.41 -12.01 -16.34
N ASP A 91 -12.75 -10.89 -15.72
CA ASP A 91 -14.05 -10.26 -15.91
C ASP A 91 -14.01 -9.44 -17.20
N GLU A 92 -14.88 -9.77 -18.16
CA GLU A 92 -15.03 -9.00 -19.40
C GLU A 92 -15.40 -7.53 -19.11
N ASN A 93 -15.95 -7.25 -17.92
CA ASN A 93 -16.33 -5.91 -17.46
C ASN A 93 -15.77 -5.63 -16.05
N PRO A 94 -14.48 -5.27 -15.91
CA PRO A 94 -13.90 -5.02 -14.60
C PRO A 94 -14.59 -3.83 -13.90
N PHE A 95 -14.82 -3.96 -12.59
CA PHE A 95 -15.41 -2.87 -11.79
C PHE A 95 -14.56 -1.60 -11.84
N LEU A 96 -13.24 -1.73 -11.69
CA LEU A 96 -12.30 -0.61 -11.74
C LEU A 96 -11.72 -0.49 -13.16
N ILE A 97 -12.02 0.62 -13.83
CA ILE A 97 -11.56 0.91 -15.20
C ILE A 97 -10.25 1.70 -15.19
N GLY A 98 -10.10 2.60 -14.22
CA GLY A 98 -8.92 3.45 -14.14
C GLY A 98 -8.93 4.36 -12.92
N PHE A 99 -7.94 5.24 -12.85
CA PHE A 99 -7.85 6.23 -11.80
C PHE A 99 -7.07 7.47 -12.26
N LEU A 100 -7.26 8.57 -11.54
CA LEU A 100 -6.50 9.81 -11.71
C LEU A 100 -6.04 10.31 -10.34
N MET A 101 -4.75 10.63 -10.23
CA MET A 101 -4.18 11.26 -9.04
C MET A 101 -4.24 12.78 -9.20
N HIS A 102 -4.89 13.46 -8.27
CA HIS A 102 -5.01 14.93 -8.28
C HIS A 102 -3.96 15.64 -7.40
N GLY A 103 -3.23 14.88 -6.57
CA GLY A 103 -2.31 15.41 -5.57
C GLY A 103 -3.03 15.67 -4.23
N ASP A 104 -2.27 16.00 -3.19
CA ASP A 104 -2.78 16.24 -1.82
C ASP A 104 -3.62 15.08 -1.24
N GLY A 105 -3.33 13.86 -1.67
CA GLY A 105 -4.06 12.67 -1.26
C GLY A 105 -5.44 12.54 -1.89
N LEU A 106 -5.78 13.33 -2.91
CA LEU A 106 -7.02 13.21 -3.67
C LEU A 106 -6.82 12.30 -4.88
N MET A 107 -7.75 11.36 -5.04
CA MET A 107 -7.73 10.37 -6.11
C MET A 107 -9.14 10.18 -6.64
N ARG A 108 -9.29 10.24 -7.97
CA ARG A 108 -10.51 9.86 -8.67
C ARG A 108 -10.39 8.41 -9.13
N LEU A 109 -11.40 7.61 -8.82
CA LEU A 109 -11.56 6.25 -9.33
C LEU A 109 -12.57 6.27 -10.47
N TYR A 110 -12.25 5.65 -11.60
CA TYR A 110 -13.22 5.45 -12.68
C TYR A 110 -13.72 4.02 -12.58
N VAL A 111 -15.01 3.87 -12.30
CA VAL A 111 -15.63 2.56 -12.11
C VAL A 111 -16.77 2.34 -13.09
N GLN A 112 -16.95 1.09 -13.48
CA GLN A 112 -18.07 0.64 -14.29
C GLN A 112 -18.99 -0.23 -13.44
N ARG A 113 -20.28 -0.01 -13.60
CA ARG A 113 -21.31 -0.82 -12.95
C ARG A 113 -21.73 -1.96 -13.88
N PRO A 114 -21.95 -3.18 -13.37
CA PRO A 114 -22.46 -4.28 -14.19
C PRO A 114 -23.93 -4.09 -14.56
N ASP A 115 -24.70 -3.33 -13.77
CA ASP A 115 -26.15 -3.21 -13.92
C ASP A 115 -26.59 -2.02 -14.79
N ARG A 116 -25.69 -1.08 -15.11
CA ARG A 116 -25.98 0.08 -15.95
C ARG A 116 -24.78 0.49 -16.81
N PRO A 117 -25.00 0.87 -18.08
CA PRO A 117 -23.94 1.44 -18.91
C PRO A 117 -23.55 2.82 -18.41
N GLY A 118 -22.26 3.15 -18.54
CA GLY A 118 -21.69 4.44 -18.15
C GLY A 118 -20.55 4.27 -17.14
N ILE A 119 -19.65 5.25 -17.12
CA ILE A 119 -18.53 5.29 -16.17
C ILE A 119 -18.87 6.31 -15.09
N ILE A 120 -18.63 5.92 -13.84
CA ILE A 120 -18.77 6.81 -12.69
C ILE A 120 -17.39 7.13 -12.15
N GLY A 121 -17.09 8.42 -12.02
CA GLY A 121 -15.94 8.91 -11.27
C GLY A 121 -16.28 8.97 -9.78
N ALA A 122 -15.40 8.46 -8.92
CA ALA A 122 -15.54 8.56 -7.47
C ALA A 122 -14.31 9.21 -6.86
N ASP A 123 -14.50 10.38 -6.25
CA ASP A 123 -13.42 11.15 -5.62
C ASP A 123 -13.24 10.69 -4.18
N ILE A 124 -12.03 10.26 -3.82
CA ILE A 124 -11.67 9.78 -2.49
C ILE A 124 -10.45 10.51 -1.93
N ARG A 125 -10.33 10.54 -0.61
CA ARG A 125 -9.15 11.06 0.09
C ARG A 125 -8.31 9.93 0.70
N LEU A 126 -7.17 9.63 0.09
CA LEU A 126 -6.26 8.53 0.45
C LEU A 126 -5.81 8.52 1.91
N THR A 127 -5.60 9.68 2.52
CA THR A 127 -5.18 9.78 3.94
C THR A 127 -6.27 9.33 4.91
N ASN A 128 -7.53 9.38 4.49
CA ASN A 128 -8.70 9.03 5.30
C ASN A 128 -9.35 7.73 4.85
N THR A 129 -8.97 7.18 3.69
CA THR A 129 -9.55 5.96 3.14
C THR A 129 -9.31 4.77 4.07
N ARG A 130 -10.31 4.49 4.90
CA ARG A 130 -10.35 3.32 5.78
C ARG A 130 -10.71 2.08 4.96
N THR A 131 -10.28 0.91 5.43
CA THR A 131 -10.70 -0.39 4.87
C THR A 131 -12.22 -0.50 4.72
N ALA A 132 -12.98 0.09 5.64
CA ALA A 132 -14.43 0.15 5.58
C ALA A 132 -14.93 0.97 4.38
N LEU A 133 -14.35 2.14 4.12
CA LEU A 133 -14.71 2.95 2.96
C LEU A 133 -14.44 2.18 1.67
N ILE A 134 -13.26 1.59 1.52
CA ILE A 134 -12.89 0.81 0.33
C ILE A 134 -13.93 -0.30 0.05
N ALA A 135 -14.35 -1.02 1.09
CA ALA A 135 -15.36 -2.08 0.96
C ALA A 135 -16.76 -1.54 0.64
N SER A 136 -17.06 -0.29 1.01
CA SER A 136 -18.35 0.36 0.76
C SER A 136 -18.43 1.07 -0.59
N ILE A 137 -17.31 1.39 -1.25
CA ILE A 137 -17.26 2.09 -2.54
C ILE A 137 -18.24 1.50 -3.57
N PRO A 138 -18.30 0.17 -3.81
CA PRO A 138 -19.23 -0.40 -4.77
C PRO A 138 -20.71 -0.12 -4.45
N ALA A 139 -21.06 -0.09 -3.16
CA ALA A 139 -22.42 0.21 -2.73
C ALA A 139 -22.73 1.71 -2.83
N LEU A 140 -21.84 2.58 -2.35
CA LEU A 140 -22.03 4.04 -2.30
C LEU A 140 -22.15 4.66 -3.68
N ILE A 141 -21.36 4.18 -4.64
CA ILE A 141 -21.46 4.60 -6.04
C ILE A 141 -22.79 4.19 -6.66
N GLY A 142 -23.45 3.17 -6.11
CA GLY A 142 -24.77 2.72 -6.50
C GLY A 142 -25.89 3.72 -6.18
N GLU A 143 -25.68 4.58 -5.20
CA GLU A 143 -26.71 5.44 -4.61
C GLU A 143 -26.88 6.74 -5.39
N GLU A 144 -28.01 6.89 -6.09
CA GLU A 144 -28.31 8.03 -6.96
C GLU A 144 -28.27 9.39 -6.22
N GLN A 145 -28.50 9.40 -4.91
CA GLN A 145 -28.44 10.60 -4.07
C GLN A 145 -27.05 11.23 -3.97
N HIS A 146 -26.00 10.45 -4.20
CA HIS A 146 -24.60 10.90 -4.17
C HIS A 146 -24.05 11.21 -5.57
N GLN A 147 -24.81 10.94 -6.63
CA GLN A 147 -24.37 11.09 -8.01
C GLN A 147 -24.70 12.48 -8.55
N GLN A 148 -23.74 13.09 -9.25
CA GLN A 148 -23.91 14.35 -9.94
C GLN A 148 -23.42 14.23 -11.39
N PRO A 149 -24.02 14.93 -12.36
CA PRO A 149 -23.50 14.96 -13.73
C PRO A 149 -22.06 15.51 -13.78
N ALA A 150 -21.24 14.94 -14.66
CA ALA A 150 -19.82 15.27 -14.80
C ALA A 150 -19.48 15.88 -16.18
N PRO A 151 -20.08 17.03 -16.57
CA PRO A 151 -19.91 17.55 -17.94
C PRO A 151 -18.47 17.95 -18.28
N ASP A 152 -17.64 18.21 -17.26
CA ASP A 152 -16.27 18.66 -17.40
C ASP A 152 -15.24 17.50 -17.39
N ASP A 153 -15.67 16.25 -17.16
CA ASP A 153 -14.80 15.09 -17.18
C ASP A 153 -15.08 14.22 -18.42
N PRO A 154 -14.14 14.10 -19.37
CA PRO A 154 -14.36 13.30 -20.58
C PRO A 154 -14.36 11.78 -20.34
N HIS A 155 -14.04 11.33 -19.12
CA HIS A 155 -13.88 9.91 -18.78
C HIS A 155 -15.06 9.32 -18.01
N CYS A 156 -16.00 10.14 -17.52
CA CYS A 156 -17.16 9.67 -16.78
C CYS A 156 -18.42 10.50 -17.04
N ASP A 157 -19.58 9.87 -16.93
CA ASP A 157 -20.87 10.53 -17.08
C ASP A 157 -21.34 11.17 -15.76
N LEU A 158 -20.95 10.55 -14.65
CA LEU A 158 -21.37 10.89 -13.30
C LEU A 158 -20.18 10.95 -12.35
N LEU A 159 -20.28 11.81 -11.34
CA LEU A 159 -19.34 11.94 -10.24
C LEU A 159 -20.01 11.66 -8.91
N VAL A 160 -19.25 11.03 -8.01
CA VAL A 160 -19.59 10.80 -6.61
C VAL A 160 -18.45 11.34 -5.76
N ASP A 161 -18.77 12.29 -4.88
CA ASP A 161 -17.80 12.82 -3.92
C ASP A 161 -17.82 11.98 -2.64
N LEU A 162 -16.74 11.23 -2.40
CA LEU A 162 -16.52 10.42 -1.21
C LEU A 162 -15.36 10.96 -0.36
N THR A 163 -14.96 12.23 -0.56
CA THR A 163 -13.78 12.80 0.11
C THR A 163 -13.98 13.05 1.60
N ASP A 164 -15.24 13.13 2.05
CA ASP A 164 -15.65 13.37 3.44
C ASP A 164 -16.06 12.10 4.23
N TRP A 165 -15.90 10.91 3.63
CA TRP A 165 -16.29 9.62 4.25
C TRP A 165 -15.22 9.00 5.16
#